data_AF-A0A0D2M8B4-F1
#
_entry.id   AF-A0A0D2M8B4-F1
#
_cell.length_a   1.000
_cell.length_b   1.000
_cell.length_c   1.000
_cell.angle_alpha   90.00
_cell.angle_beta   90.00
_cell.angle_gamma   90.00
#
_symmetry.space_group_name_H-M   'P 1'
#
loop_
_entity.id
_entity.type
_entity.pdbx_description
1 polymer ?
#
loop_
_entity_poly.entity_id
_entity_poly.type
_entity_poly.pdbx_seq_one_letter_code
_entity_poly.pdbx_strand_id
1 'polypeptide(L)'
;MRPAFDPAPPEASDPAACCQACRDTDGCAAWSFCAKPGGGCGAKGTCDAYILRQAPRGGRPGPGTGPGRGRQVYPVDYFGSFNEKVNSCTYEGRWPEKTCTLRAAGPSAPQAVGRGPAAEGWVSGFVDLTKAAAPGCPPGFTAATCSACLAARLPPDCFACLARPRGYGPAARAVEACAACASLADSRHRAMCAACVGDFGAGSGCATCLLPSSSSSSSSSSSSSNGSGGSGVDLEKAGRCFQCVLDGGAALRATTACSECFFSRTGAPVDAPACLACARNTSLPGAARAGCGACHDASVGDRGGCLSCLAARGAGAADTAVACGGCSQPGLDQVAAQCYGCLQTVPPTSAFACSRLGQLPGRAPHPDALALAPMYYSCLAATRASASGAGDCGSALAIPRFAYARRALACRGTLGTESASFCAHCWSPAKPPEMAQACERCLGRTPYESAFTDCVFSNGAGGGGRAGGSGSGSGGGSGSGGGSGGSSGGDGRQSP
;
A
#
# COMPACT_ATOMS: atom_id res chain seq x y z
N MET A 1 13.45 -5.25 10.52
CA MET A 1 14.22 -4.21 9.81
C MET A 1 13.73 -4.18 8.37
N ARG A 2 13.27 -3.04 7.87
CA ARG A 2 12.86 -2.94 6.45
C ARG A 2 14.13 -3.06 5.59
N PRO A 3 14.15 -3.89 4.52
CA PRO A 3 15.22 -3.78 3.55
C PRO A 3 15.23 -2.34 3.03
N ALA A 4 16.44 -1.77 2.87
CA ALA A 4 16.62 -0.48 2.25
C ALA A 4 15.80 -0.47 0.95
N PHE A 5 14.93 0.53 0.81
CA PHE A 5 14.25 0.78 -0.44
C PHE A 5 15.30 0.86 -1.55
N ASP A 6 14.95 0.32 -2.72
CA ASP A 6 15.75 0.36 -3.93
C ASP A 6 16.45 1.73 -4.06
N PRO A 7 17.68 1.82 -4.58
CA PRO A 7 18.34 3.11 -4.78
C PRO A 7 17.35 4.01 -5.52
N ALA A 8 17.09 5.20 -4.95
CA ALA A 8 16.26 6.20 -5.60
C ALA A 8 16.71 6.30 -7.07
N PRO A 9 15.77 6.32 -8.04
CA PRO A 9 16.16 6.47 -9.44
C PRO A 9 17.09 7.69 -9.51
N PRO A 10 18.23 7.59 -10.22
CA PRO A 10 19.22 8.65 -10.22
C PRO A 10 18.52 9.96 -10.56
N GLU A 11 18.64 10.95 -9.68
CA GLU A 11 18.12 12.27 -9.95
C GLU A 11 18.85 12.79 -11.18
N ALA A 12 18.16 12.84 -12.32
CA ALA A 12 18.69 13.46 -13.52
C ALA A 12 18.73 14.97 -13.27
N SER A 13 19.90 15.48 -12.89
CA SER A 13 20.12 16.90 -12.64
C SER A 13 20.35 17.69 -13.93
N ASP A 14 20.67 17.00 -15.03
CA ASP A 14 20.98 17.56 -16.34
C ASP A 14 20.54 16.62 -17.50
N PRO A 15 20.61 17.07 -18.77
CA PRO A 15 20.25 16.24 -19.92
C PRO A 15 21.10 14.98 -20.09
N ALA A 16 22.39 15.01 -19.72
CA ALA A 16 23.28 13.86 -19.86
C ALA A 16 22.88 12.75 -18.87
N ALA A 17 22.54 13.12 -17.63
CA ALA A 17 21.99 12.21 -16.64
C ALA A 17 20.64 11.63 -17.08
N CYS A 18 19.77 12.43 -17.73
CA CYS A 18 18.51 11.93 -18.29
C CYS A 18 18.73 10.94 -19.46
N CYS A 19 19.70 11.21 -20.32
CA CYS A 19 20.14 10.29 -21.37
C CYS A 19 20.67 8.98 -20.79
N GLN A 20 21.52 9.08 -19.77
CA GLN A 20 22.10 7.93 -19.10
C GLN A 20 21.03 7.09 -18.41
N ALA A 21 20.07 7.72 -17.72
CA ALA A 21 18.91 7.04 -17.15
C ALA A 21 18.11 6.26 -18.21
N CYS A 22 17.94 6.81 -19.42
CA CYS A 22 17.35 6.07 -20.53
C CYS A 22 18.19 4.86 -20.93
N ARG A 23 19.52 5.02 -21.08
CA ARG A 23 20.44 3.92 -21.41
C ARG A 23 20.47 2.82 -20.36
N ASP A 24 20.21 3.17 -19.10
CA ASP A 24 20.13 2.25 -17.96
C ASP A 24 18.71 1.70 -17.74
N THR A 25 17.76 2.01 -18.63
CA THR A 25 16.39 1.52 -18.59
C THR A 25 16.10 0.61 -19.79
N ASP A 26 15.76 -0.66 -19.52
CA ASP A 26 15.40 -1.62 -20.57
C ASP A 26 14.25 -1.10 -21.45
N GLY A 27 14.41 -1.21 -22.77
CA GLY A 27 13.41 -0.79 -23.77
C GLY A 27 13.27 0.71 -23.96
N CYS A 28 14.07 1.56 -23.29
CA CYS A 28 14.03 3.01 -23.46
C CYS A 28 14.65 3.44 -24.79
N ALA A 29 13.81 3.86 -25.75
CA ALA A 29 14.18 4.33 -27.07
C ALA A 29 14.46 5.83 -27.15
N ALA A 30 13.94 6.62 -26.21
CA ALA A 30 14.11 8.07 -26.21
C ALA A 30 13.97 8.70 -24.83
N TRP A 31 14.36 9.96 -24.70
CA TRP A 31 14.24 10.72 -23.47
C TRP A 31 14.00 12.20 -23.76
N SER A 32 13.47 12.93 -22.78
CA SER A 32 13.33 14.39 -22.84
C SER A 32 13.50 14.99 -21.45
N PHE A 33 14.27 16.08 -21.37
CA PHE A 33 14.65 16.79 -20.16
C PHE A 33 14.23 18.26 -20.23
N CYS A 34 13.61 18.79 -19.18
CA CYS A 34 13.22 20.19 -19.10
C CYS A 34 14.36 21.04 -18.54
N ALA A 35 15.03 21.82 -19.40
CA ALA A 35 16.13 22.70 -19.02
C ALA A 35 15.70 24.17 -18.80
N LYS A 36 14.40 24.51 -18.85
CA LYS A 36 13.92 25.90 -18.73
C LYS A 36 13.84 26.35 -17.27
N PRO A 37 14.69 27.29 -16.82
CA PRO A 37 14.65 27.76 -15.44
C PRO A 37 13.40 28.60 -15.17
N GLY A 38 12.77 28.39 -14.00
CA GLY A 38 11.68 29.23 -13.47
C GLY A 38 10.33 29.21 -14.23
N GLY A 39 10.28 28.77 -15.49
CA GLY A 39 9.07 28.78 -16.32
C GLY A 39 8.51 27.40 -16.69
N GLY A 40 9.28 26.33 -16.50
CA GLY A 40 8.90 24.98 -16.92
C GLY A 40 8.77 24.80 -18.44
N CYS A 41 8.59 23.56 -18.89
CA CYS A 41 8.59 23.18 -20.29
C CYS A 41 7.22 22.69 -20.78
N GLY A 42 6.99 22.82 -22.09
CA GLY A 42 5.71 22.52 -22.73
C GLY A 42 4.67 23.63 -22.53
N ALA A 43 3.57 23.59 -23.28
CA ALA A 43 2.54 24.63 -23.23
C ALA A 43 1.78 24.64 -21.89
N LYS A 44 1.18 25.79 -21.55
CA LYS A 44 0.33 25.97 -20.36
C LYS A 44 -0.73 24.86 -20.26
N GLY A 45 -0.88 24.26 -19.08
CA GLY A 45 -1.86 23.20 -18.78
C GLY A 45 -1.55 21.81 -19.36
N THR A 46 -0.46 21.61 -20.11
CA THR A 46 -0.15 20.31 -20.72
C THR A 46 0.26 19.25 -19.71
N CYS A 47 0.97 19.64 -18.64
CA CYS A 47 1.30 18.77 -17.53
C CYS A 47 0.03 18.42 -16.72
N ASP A 48 -0.83 19.40 -16.43
CA ASP A 48 -2.09 19.16 -15.71
C ASP A 48 -3.01 18.21 -16.49
N ALA A 49 -3.21 18.47 -17.79
CA ALA A 49 -4.03 17.61 -18.65
C ALA A 49 -3.46 16.19 -18.77
N TYR A 50 -2.14 16.04 -18.66
CA TYR A 50 -1.51 14.74 -18.58
C TYR A 50 -1.81 14.06 -17.24
N ILE A 51 -1.59 14.73 -16.10
CA ILE A 51 -1.90 14.19 -14.76
C ILE A 51 -3.38 13.78 -14.67
N LEU A 52 -4.30 14.61 -15.17
CA LEU A 52 -5.73 14.32 -15.18
C LEU A 52 -6.12 13.13 -16.08
N ARG A 53 -5.37 12.87 -17.16
CA ARG A 53 -5.58 11.68 -18.00
C ARG A 53 -5.07 10.41 -17.34
N GLN A 54 -4.03 10.51 -16.53
CA GLN A 54 -3.49 9.37 -15.77
C GLN A 54 -4.24 9.11 -14.47
N ALA A 55 -4.86 10.14 -13.90
CA ALA A 55 -5.73 9.98 -12.74
C ALA A 55 -6.83 8.96 -13.10
N PRO A 56 -6.92 7.82 -12.38
CA PRO A 56 -7.92 6.81 -12.69
C PRO A 56 -9.30 7.46 -12.60
N ARG A 57 -10.02 7.52 -13.73
CA ARG A 57 -11.39 8.05 -13.79
C ARG A 57 -12.27 7.28 -12.79
N GLY A 58 -12.53 7.86 -11.63
CA GLY A 58 -13.63 7.47 -10.73
C GLY A 58 -13.40 6.34 -9.73
N GLY A 59 -12.19 5.83 -9.52
CA GLY A 59 -11.96 4.76 -8.54
C GLY A 59 -11.44 5.28 -7.20
N ARG A 60 -12.29 5.43 -6.18
CA ARG A 60 -11.81 5.46 -4.78
C ARG A 60 -10.95 4.20 -4.57
N PRO A 61 -9.71 4.32 -4.05
CA PRO A 61 -8.86 3.15 -3.83
C PRO A 61 -9.48 2.28 -2.73
N GLY A 62 -10.18 1.22 -3.11
CA GLY A 62 -10.48 0.12 -2.21
C GLY A 62 -9.20 -0.68 -1.96
N PRO A 63 -8.86 -1.03 -0.70
CA PRO A 63 -7.76 -1.93 -0.42
C PRO A 63 -8.19 -3.35 -0.83
N GLY A 64 -7.55 -3.93 -1.84
CA GLY A 64 -7.61 -5.38 -2.06
C GLY A 64 -8.10 -5.90 -3.42
N THR A 65 -8.64 -5.06 -4.31
CA THR A 65 -8.86 -5.45 -5.71
C THR A 65 -7.98 -4.59 -6.59
N GLY A 66 -6.90 -5.20 -7.08
CA GLY A 66 -5.86 -4.53 -7.87
C GLY A 66 -6.49 -3.71 -9.00
N PRO A 67 -6.22 -2.40 -9.08
CA PRO A 67 -6.71 -1.59 -10.19
C PRO A 67 -5.99 -2.07 -11.46
N GLY A 68 -6.77 -2.45 -12.47
CA GLY A 68 -6.32 -2.48 -13.87
C GLY A 68 -5.98 -1.05 -14.30
N ARG A 69 -4.87 -0.52 -13.78
CA ARG A 69 -4.29 0.74 -14.23
C ARG A 69 -3.80 0.48 -15.65
N GLY A 70 -4.30 1.28 -16.60
CA GLY A 70 -3.91 1.16 -17.99
C GLY A 70 -2.41 1.34 -18.16
N ARG A 71 -1.85 0.73 -19.22
CA ARG A 71 -0.48 0.97 -19.69
C ARG A 71 -0.13 2.46 -19.52
N GLN A 72 0.71 2.79 -18.55
CA GLN A 72 1.26 4.15 -18.42
C GLN A 72 2.11 4.42 -19.66
N VAL A 73 1.53 5.11 -20.63
CA VAL A 73 2.22 5.61 -21.82
C VAL A 73 2.73 7.01 -21.44
N TYR A 74 3.99 7.09 -20.96
CA TYR A 74 4.74 8.30 -20.52
C TYR A 74 4.25 8.96 -19.25
N PRO A 75 5.12 9.63 -18.44
CA PRO A 75 6.38 9.16 -17.88
C PRO A 75 6.18 8.45 -16.53
N VAL A 76 7.16 7.61 -16.20
CA VAL A 76 7.28 6.84 -14.94
C VAL A 76 7.19 7.77 -13.72
N ASP A 77 6.55 7.30 -12.65
CA ASP A 77 6.22 8.05 -11.42
C ASP A 77 7.40 8.69 -10.65
N TYR A 78 8.66 8.62 -11.10
CA TYR A 78 9.82 9.06 -10.29
C TYR A 78 11.03 9.52 -11.10
N PHE A 79 11.10 10.79 -11.54
CA PHE A 79 12.37 11.41 -11.98
C PHE A 79 12.40 12.93 -11.72
N GLY A 80 13.25 13.37 -10.78
CA GLY A 80 13.55 14.79 -10.50
C GLY A 80 13.68 15.11 -8.99
N SER A 81 14.46 16.14 -8.64
CA SER A 81 14.81 16.55 -7.26
C SER A 81 13.67 17.22 -6.45
N PHE A 82 12.41 17.06 -6.87
CA PHE A 82 11.21 17.64 -6.24
C PHE A 82 10.24 16.56 -5.69
N ASN A 83 10.77 15.36 -5.43
CA ASN A 83 10.01 14.12 -5.34
C ASN A 83 9.28 13.81 -4.01
N GLU A 84 9.11 14.79 -3.10
CA GLU A 84 8.14 14.62 -2.02
C GLU A 84 6.72 15.08 -2.42
N LYS A 85 6.60 15.83 -3.52
CA LYS A 85 5.32 16.29 -4.08
C LYS A 85 5.17 15.83 -5.52
N VAL A 86 4.96 14.53 -5.71
CA VAL A 86 4.82 13.83 -7.01
C VAL A 86 3.59 14.28 -7.85
N ASN A 87 3.06 15.50 -7.66
CA ASN A 87 1.88 16.02 -8.34
C ASN A 87 1.93 17.51 -8.68
N SER A 88 3.07 18.20 -8.58
CA SER A 88 3.11 19.63 -8.91
C SER A 88 3.71 19.87 -10.29
N CYS A 89 2.84 20.07 -11.27
CA CYS A 89 3.17 20.95 -12.38
C CYS A 89 3.54 22.34 -11.82
N THR A 90 4.21 23.16 -12.63
CA THR A 90 4.31 24.60 -12.32
C THR A 90 2.91 25.20 -12.14
N TYR A 91 2.80 26.40 -11.56
CA TYR A 91 1.50 27.10 -11.42
C TYR A 91 0.74 27.23 -12.75
N GLU A 92 1.46 27.30 -13.88
CA GLU A 92 0.87 27.34 -15.21
C GLU A 92 0.51 25.96 -15.79
N GLY A 93 0.64 24.87 -15.02
CA GLY A 93 0.38 23.53 -15.54
C GLY A 93 1.42 23.06 -16.56
N ARG A 94 2.66 23.56 -16.48
CA ARG A 94 3.81 23.12 -17.29
C ARG A 94 4.70 22.15 -16.51
N TRP A 95 5.54 21.40 -17.20
CA TRP A 95 6.51 20.50 -16.57
C TRP A 95 7.60 21.30 -15.86
N PRO A 96 7.92 21.03 -14.58
CA PRO A 96 8.92 21.80 -13.86
C PRO A 96 10.33 21.65 -14.46
N GLU A 97 11.21 22.60 -14.16
CA GLU A 97 12.63 22.49 -14.48
C GLU A 97 13.21 21.17 -13.93
N LYS A 98 14.15 20.58 -14.67
CA LYS A 98 14.80 19.29 -14.39
C LYS A 98 13.88 18.08 -14.43
N THR A 99 12.67 18.22 -14.98
CA THR A 99 11.84 17.06 -15.30
C THR A 99 12.52 16.22 -16.37
N CYS A 100 12.82 14.95 -16.07
CA CYS A 100 13.27 13.96 -17.04
C CYS A 100 12.13 13.00 -17.37
N THR A 101 11.96 12.69 -18.65
CA THR A 101 10.93 11.79 -19.15
C THR A 101 11.57 10.74 -20.05
N LEU A 102 11.26 9.46 -19.81
CA LEU A 102 11.79 8.32 -20.55
C LEU A 102 10.73 7.70 -21.45
N ARG A 103 11.16 7.16 -22.60
CA ARG A 103 10.32 6.73 -23.71
C ARG A 103 10.59 5.30 -24.12
N ALA A 104 9.62 4.41 -24.01
CA ALA A 104 9.75 3.05 -24.56
C ALA A 104 9.63 3.05 -26.09
N ALA A 105 10.27 2.09 -26.76
CA ALA A 105 10.05 1.85 -28.20
C ALA A 105 8.59 1.46 -28.48
N GLY A 106 7.97 2.11 -29.47
CA GLY A 106 6.64 1.75 -29.93
C GLY A 106 6.15 2.59 -31.13
N PRO A 107 5.16 2.09 -31.89
CA PRO A 107 4.64 2.75 -33.11
C PRO A 107 3.93 4.08 -32.82
N SER A 108 3.59 4.33 -31.55
CA SER A 108 2.98 5.57 -31.06
C SER A 108 3.94 6.41 -30.22
N ALA A 109 5.25 6.17 -30.28
CA ALA A 109 6.22 7.06 -29.66
C ALA A 109 6.05 8.45 -30.30
N PRO A 110 5.61 9.47 -29.55
CA PRO A 110 5.60 10.82 -30.10
C PRO A 110 7.03 11.13 -30.49
N GLN A 111 7.22 11.73 -31.68
CA GLN A 111 8.55 12.16 -32.12
C GLN A 111 9.23 12.90 -30.96
N ALA A 112 10.51 12.59 -30.68
CA ALA A 112 11.30 13.41 -29.76
C ALA A 112 11.04 14.86 -30.12
N VAL A 113 10.74 15.69 -29.11
CA VAL A 113 10.16 17.03 -29.27
C VAL A 113 10.87 17.72 -30.44
N GLY A 114 10.21 17.71 -31.61
CA GLY A 114 10.85 18.11 -32.85
C GLY A 114 11.26 19.58 -32.73
N ARG A 115 12.39 19.96 -33.34
CA ARG A 115 12.78 21.37 -33.44
C ARG A 115 11.59 22.18 -33.96
N GLY A 116 11.04 23.03 -33.11
CA GLY A 116 9.84 23.84 -33.35
C GLY A 116 9.47 24.62 -32.08
N PRO A 117 8.47 25.51 -32.12
CA PRO A 117 8.08 26.35 -30.97
C PRO A 117 7.60 25.57 -29.74
N ALA A 118 7.34 24.26 -29.87
CA ALA A 118 7.14 23.32 -28.76
C ALA A 118 8.45 22.95 -28.01
N ALA A 119 9.62 23.39 -28.49
CA ALA A 119 10.94 23.18 -27.88
C ALA A 119 11.25 24.19 -26.76
N GLU A 120 10.24 24.75 -26.08
CA GLU A 120 10.40 25.68 -24.94
C GLU A 120 11.18 25.02 -23.78
N GLY A 121 12.51 25.02 -23.92
CA GLY A 121 13.48 24.45 -22.99
C GLY A 121 13.50 22.93 -22.88
N TRP A 122 12.93 22.18 -23.81
CA TRP A 122 13.13 20.73 -23.88
C TRP A 122 14.47 20.38 -24.54
N VAL A 123 15.26 19.54 -23.89
CA VAL A 123 16.39 18.81 -24.51
C VAL A 123 15.95 17.37 -24.67
N SER A 124 16.11 16.76 -25.84
CA SER A 124 15.68 15.37 -26.07
C SER A 124 16.69 14.60 -26.91
N GLY A 125 16.62 13.28 -26.84
CA GLY A 125 17.48 12.39 -27.59
C GLY A 125 16.87 11.01 -27.76
N PHE A 126 17.49 10.23 -28.64
CA PHE A 126 17.15 8.82 -28.88
C PHE A 126 18.28 7.92 -28.38
N VAL A 127 17.92 6.71 -27.97
CA VAL A 127 18.84 5.61 -27.68
C VAL A 127 18.66 4.58 -28.78
N ASP A 128 19.75 4.18 -29.41
CA ASP A 128 19.73 3.15 -30.45
C ASP A 128 19.49 1.78 -29.81
N LEU A 129 18.24 1.33 -29.85
CA LEU A 129 17.85 0.02 -29.34
C LEU A 129 18.26 -1.13 -30.25
N THR A 130 18.69 -0.87 -31.49
CA THR A 130 19.12 -1.95 -32.41
C THR A 130 20.46 -2.54 -32.01
N LYS A 131 21.25 -1.81 -31.22
CA LYS A 131 22.53 -2.27 -30.71
C LYS A 131 22.35 -3.10 -29.44
N ALA A 132 22.80 -4.34 -29.49
CA ALA A 132 22.92 -5.18 -28.31
C ALA A 132 23.96 -4.59 -27.34
N ALA A 133 23.67 -4.61 -26.04
CA ALA A 133 24.60 -4.14 -25.01
C ALA A 133 25.86 -5.01 -24.89
N ALA A 134 25.76 -6.30 -25.23
CA ALA A 134 26.84 -7.27 -25.21
C ALA A 134 26.57 -8.41 -26.23
N PRO A 135 27.58 -9.21 -26.62
CA PRO A 135 27.37 -10.43 -27.40
C PRO A 135 26.38 -11.38 -26.71
N GLY A 136 25.41 -11.92 -27.46
CA GLY A 136 24.36 -12.79 -26.92
C GLY A 136 23.19 -12.05 -26.24
N CYS A 137 23.27 -10.71 -26.16
CA CYS A 137 22.16 -9.90 -25.67
C CYS A 137 21.14 -9.60 -26.76
N PRO A 138 19.83 -9.74 -26.52
CA PRO A 138 18.85 -9.17 -27.41
C PRO A 138 18.93 -7.63 -27.42
N PRO A 139 18.63 -7.00 -28.56
CA PRO A 139 18.55 -5.54 -28.67
C PRO A 139 17.57 -4.95 -27.66
N GLY A 140 17.92 -3.79 -27.11
CA GLY A 140 17.09 -3.02 -26.19
C GLY A 140 17.12 -3.43 -24.72
N PHE A 141 17.94 -4.40 -24.33
CA PHE A 141 18.28 -4.65 -22.93
C PHE A 141 19.56 -3.92 -22.52
N THR A 142 19.60 -3.45 -21.28
CA THR A 142 20.77 -2.79 -20.67
C THR A 142 21.89 -3.80 -20.40
N ALA A 143 23.12 -3.33 -20.20
CA ALA A 143 24.25 -4.20 -19.87
C ALA A 143 24.04 -4.95 -18.54
N ALA A 144 23.41 -4.31 -17.54
CA ALA A 144 23.08 -4.90 -16.25
C ALA A 144 22.07 -6.04 -16.40
N THR A 145 20.97 -5.80 -17.12
CA THR A 145 19.97 -6.83 -17.43
C THR A 145 20.59 -7.98 -18.22
N CYS A 146 21.45 -7.65 -19.18
CA CYS A 146 22.14 -8.63 -19.98
C CYS A 146 23.02 -9.56 -19.13
N SER A 147 23.85 -8.97 -18.28
CA SER A 147 24.73 -9.71 -17.36
C SER A 147 23.92 -10.64 -16.47
N ALA A 148 22.82 -10.15 -15.87
CA ALA A 148 21.94 -10.96 -15.02
C ALA A 148 21.29 -12.13 -15.77
N CYS A 149 20.76 -11.91 -16.98
CA CYS A 149 20.14 -12.98 -17.75
C CYS A 149 21.14 -13.98 -18.34
N LEU A 150 22.32 -13.52 -18.75
CA LEU A 150 23.38 -14.40 -19.24
C LEU A 150 23.98 -15.26 -18.11
N ALA A 151 23.92 -14.78 -16.87
CA ALA A 151 24.31 -15.55 -15.69
C ALA A 151 23.25 -16.59 -15.26
N ALA A 152 22.02 -16.52 -15.78
CA ALA A 152 20.99 -17.50 -15.48
C ALA A 152 21.29 -18.84 -16.17
N ARG A 153 20.75 -19.94 -15.62
CA ARG A 153 20.95 -21.30 -16.18
C ARG A 153 20.45 -21.42 -17.63
N LEU A 154 19.37 -20.72 -17.98
CA LEU A 154 18.78 -20.68 -19.32
C LEU A 154 18.53 -19.23 -19.75
N PRO A 155 19.54 -18.55 -20.33
CA PRO A 155 19.42 -17.15 -20.73
C PRO A 155 18.21 -16.84 -21.64
N PRO A 156 17.84 -17.68 -22.63
CA PRO A 156 16.64 -17.43 -23.45
C PRO A 156 15.35 -17.33 -22.63
N ASP A 157 15.17 -18.17 -21.61
CA ASP A 157 14.00 -18.13 -20.72
C ASP A 157 13.96 -16.83 -19.90
N CYS A 158 15.13 -16.32 -19.49
CA CYS A 158 15.24 -15.05 -18.78
C CYS A 158 14.77 -13.89 -19.67
N PHE A 159 15.34 -13.76 -20.88
CA PHE A 159 14.94 -12.70 -21.80
C PHE A 159 13.47 -12.81 -22.24
N ALA A 160 12.95 -14.03 -22.44
CA ALA A 160 11.54 -14.25 -22.74
C ALA A 160 10.63 -13.82 -21.58
N CYS A 161 11.02 -14.09 -20.33
CA CYS A 161 10.32 -13.60 -19.15
C CYS A 161 10.33 -12.07 -19.10
N LEU A 162 11.46 -11.43 -19.43
CA LEU A 162 11.56 -9.98 -19.40
C LEU A 162 10.78 -9.29 -20.51
N ALA A 163 10.65 -9.91 -21.68
CA ALA A 163 9.91 -9.37 -22.83
C ALA A 163 8.39 -9.35 -22.62
N ARG A 164 7.88 -10.05 -21.60
CA ARG A 164 6.45 -10.05 -21.29
C ARG A 164 6.00 -8.67 -20.80
N PRO A 165 4.81 -8.19 -21.20
CA PRO A 165 4.22 -6.99 -20.62
C PRO A 165 4.01 -7.25 -19.13
N ARG A 166 4.67 -6.47 -18.27
CA ARG A 166 4.66 -6.69 -16.83
C ARG A 166 3.56 -5.92 -16.14
N GLY A 167 2.98 -6.52 -15.10
CA GLY A 167 2.39 -5.76 -14.00
C GLY A 167 3.43 -4.87 -13.32
N TYR A 168 2.96 -3.80 -12.68
CA TYR A 168 3.76 -2.75 -12.05
C TYR A 168 4.87 -3.29 -11.11
N GLY A 169 6.08 -2.75 -11.22
CA GLY A 169 7.20 -3.01 -10.32
C GLY A 169 8.51 -2.40 -10.82
N PRO A 170 9.49 -2.14 -9.94
CA PRO A 170 10.80 -1.62 -10.35
C PRO A 170 11.49 -2.63 -11.28
N ALA A 171 12.06 -2.13 -12.39
CA ALA A 171 12.66 -2.96 -13.44
C ALA A 171 13.74 -3.90 -12.89
N ALA A 172 14.56 -3.42 -11.94
CA ALA A 172 15.63 -4.20 -11.31
C ALA A 172 15.10 -5.50 -10.66
N ARG A 173 14.01 -5.42 -9.89
CA ARG A 173 13.41 -6.61 -9.25
C ARG A 173 12.84 -7.59 -10.26
N ALA A 174 12.34 -7.10 -11.39
CA ALA A 174 11.85 -7.96 -12.46
C ALA A 174 13.01 -8.70 -13.15
N VAL A 175 14.17 -8.06 -13.32
CA VAL A 175 15.39 -8.70 -13.85
C VAL A 175 15.85 -9.82 -12.93
N GLU A 176 16.01 -9.54 -11.64
CA GLU A 176 16.39 -10.55 -10.64
C GLU A 176 15.39 -11.71 -10.58
N ALA A 177 14.09 -11.40 -10.57
CA ALA A 177 13.03 -12.40 -10.55
C ALA A 177 13.05 -13.30 -11.80
N CYS A 178 13.16 -12.72 -13.00
CA CYS A 178 13.22 -13.49 -14.25
C CYS A 178 14.52 -14.30 -14.37
N ALA A 179 15.66 -13.77 -13.90
CA ALA A 179 16.92 -14.51 -13.86
C ALA A 179 16.83 -15.71 -12.88
N ALA A 180 16.19 -15.51 -11.72
CA ALA A 180 15.91 -16.59 -10.78
C ALA A 180 14.94 -17.63 -11.38
N CYS A 181 13.85 -17.19 -12.03
CA CYS A 181 12.94 -18.07 -12.76
C CYS A 181 13.70 -18.92 -13.78
N ALA A 182 14.51 -18.31 -14.64
CA ALA A 182 15.30 -19.01 -15.66
C ALA A 182 16.36 -19.96 -15.08
N SER A 183 16.67 -19.84 -13.78
CA SER A 183 17.63 -20.68 -13.08
C SER A 183 17.01 -21.89 -12.38
N LEU A 184 15.67 -21.98 -12.29
CA LEU A 184 15.00 -23.16 -11.70
C LEU A 184 15.27 -24.41 -12.55
N ALA A 185 15.48 -25.55 -11.87
CA ALA A 185 15.86 -26.80 -12.54
C ALA A 185 14.75 -27.38 -13.42
N ASP A 186 13.51 -27.38 -12.94
CA ASP A 186 12.36 -27.96 -13.63
C ASP A 186 11.70 -26.96 -14.60
N SER A 187 11.39 -27.41 -15.83
CA SER A 187 10.82 -26.55 -16.87
C SER A 187 9.40 -26.07 -16.58
N ARG A 188 8.59 -26.86 -15.87
CA ARG A 188 7.25 -26.44 -15.44
C ARG A 188 7.35 -25.39 -14.34
N HIS A 189 8.31 -25.52 -13.43
CA HIS A 189 8.59 -24.50 -12.41
C HIS A 189 9.03 -23.19 -13.06
N ARG A 190 9.94 -23.22 -14.06
CA ARG A 190 10.35 -22.03 -14.82
C ARG A 190 9.17 -21.33 -15.49
N ALA A 191 8.35 -22.10 -16.22
CA ALA A 191 7.19 -21.57 -16.93
C ALA A 191 6.17 -20.94 -15.96
N MET A 192 5.88 -21.59 -14.83
CA MET A 192 5.00 -21.05 -13.80
C MET A 192 5.59 -19.77 -13.19
N CYS A 193 6.87 -19.77 -12.85
CA CYS A 193 7.57 -18.63 -12.31
C CYS A 193 7.51 -17.41 -13.24
N ALA A 194 7.86 -17.58 -14.52
CA ALA A 194 7.79 -16.52 -15.52
C ALA A 194 6.35 -16.02 -15.77
N ALA A 195 5.34 -16.89 -15.61
CA ALA A 195 3.94 -16.49 -15.66
C ALA A 195 3.51 -15.70 -14.42
N CYS A 196 3.96 -16.08 -13.23
CA CYS A 196 3.73 -15.33 -12.00
C CYS A 196 4.33 -13.92 -12.07
N VAL A 197 5.59 -13.81 -12.48
CA VAL A 197 6.28 -12.52 -12.60
C VAL A 197 5.62 -11.63 -13.67
N GLY A 198 5.20 -12.21 -14.80
CA GLY A 198 4.49 -11.47 -15.85
C GLY A 198 3.13 -10.95 -15.39
N ASP A 199 2.32 -11.81 -14.76
CA ASP A 199 0.93 -11.49 -14.40
C ASP A 199 0.82 -10.58 -13.18
N PHE A 200 1.69 -10.74 -12.18
CA PHE A 200 1.58 -10.05 -10.89
C PHE A 200 2.69 -9.02 -10.63
N GLY A 201 3.82 -9.11 -11.32
CA GLY A 201 5.04 -8.37 -10.99
C GLY A 201 5.90 -9.10 -9.96
N ALA A 202 7.10 -8.57 -9.70
CA ALA A 202 8.00 -9.15 -8.69
C ALA A 202 7.51 -8.82 -7.27
N GLY A 203 7.32 -9.85 -6.44
CA GLY A 203 6.97 -9.69 -5.01
C GLY A 203 5.47 -9.73 -4.67
N SER A 204 4.62 -10.19 -5.59
CA SER A 204 3.17 -10.29 -5.39
C SER A 204 2.65 -11.64 -5.93
N GLY A 205 1.47 -12.06 -5.45
CA GLY A 205 0.87 -13.34 -5.83
C GLY A 205 1.86 -14.50 -5.68
N CYS A 206 1.94 -15.38 -6.68
CA CYS A 206 2.91 -16.47 -6.68
C CYS A 206 4.36 -16.07 -6.96
N ALA A 207 4.63 -14.83 -7.37
CA ALA A 207 6.02 -14.36 -7.55
C ALA A 207 6.75 -14.17 -6.21
N THR A 208 6.04 -14.16 -5.08
CA THR A 208 6.64 -14.17 -3.73
C THR A 208 7.41 -15.46 -3.42
N CYS A 209 7.25 -16.52 -4.21
CA CYS A 209 8.11 -17.71 -4.14
C CYS A 209 9.60 -17.39 -4.40
N LEU A 210 9.90 -16.23 -4.99
CA LEU A 210 11.24 -15.75 -5.27
C LEU A 210 11.79 -14.81 -4.18
N LEU A 211 11.06 -14.57 -3.09
CA LEU A 211 11.57 -13.72 -2.03
C LEU A 211 12.84 -14.35 -1.43
N PRO A 212 13.87 -13.54 -1.12
CA PRO A 212 15.02 -14.03 -0.39
C PRO A 212 14.56 -14.55 0.97
N SER A 213 15.14 -15.67 1.42
CA SER A 213 14.86 -16.20 2.75
C SER A 213 15.34 -15.18 3.79
N SER A 214 14.42 -14.42 4.39
CA SER A 214 14.70 -13.45 5.47
C SER A 214 15.21 -14.09 6.77
N SER A 215 15.29 -15.42 6.80
CA SER A 215 15.50 -16.25 7.99
C SER A 215 16.98 -16.49 8.37
N SER A 216 17.96 -15.80 7.80
CA SER A 216 19.34 -15.80 8.32
C SER A 216 19.62 -14.67 9.33
N SER A 217 18.57 -14.12 9.95
CA SER A 217 18.67 -13.06 10.98
C SER A 217 19.24 -13.56 12.33
N SER A 218 19.62 -14.83 12.45
CA SER A 218 20.21 -15.41 13.66
C SER A 218 21.67 -15.78 13.43
N SER A 219 22.53 -14.77 13.25
CA SER A 219 23.95 -14.78 13.65
C SER A 219 24.52 -13.37 13.48
N SER A 220 24.64 -12.66 14.58
CA SER A 220 25.38 -11.41 14.75
C SER A 220 26.89 -11.66 14.58
N SER A 221 27.31 -12.12 13.40
CA SER A 221 28.71 -12.17 13.00
C SER A 221 28.97 -10.94 12.15
N SER A 222 29.43 -9.88 12.80
CA SER A 222 30.05 -8.72 12.19
C SER A 222 31.30 -9.16 11.41
N SER A 223 31.11 -9.72 10.23
CA SER A 223 32.15 -9.94 9.24
C SER A 223 31.84 -9.06 8.05
N SER A 224 32.35 -7.82 8.15
CA SER A 224 32.49 -6.87 7.06
C SER A 224 33.22 -7.54 5.90
N SER A 225 32.45 -8.18 5.02
CA SER A 225 32.91 -8.56 3.70
C SER A 225 32.24 -7.61 2.74
N ASN A 226 33.03 -6.66 2.22
CA ASN A 226 32.70 -5.78 1.09
C ASN A 226 32.49 -6.56 -0.23
N GLY A 227 32.03 -7.80 -0.16
CA GLY A 227 31.66 -8.58 -1.33
C GLY A 227 30.21 -8.26 -1.67
N SER A 228 29.95 -8.07 -2.97
CA SER A 228 28.63 -8.01 -3.60
C SER A 228 27.85 -9.31 -3.35
N GLY A 229 27.52 -9.58 -2.09
CA GLY A 229 26.81 -10.75 -1.58
C GLY A 229 25.36 -10.62 -1.95
N GLY A 230 25.05 -10.98 -3.19
CA GLY A 230 23.69 -11.07 -3.69
C GLY A 230 22.87 -11.89 -2.70
N SER A 231 21.78 -11.29 -2.21
CA SER A 231 20.73 -11.99 -1.48
C SER A 231 20.06 -12.98 -2.44
N GLY A 232 20.76 -14.08 -2.72
CA GLY A 232 20.38 -15.04 -3.74
C GLY A 232 19.06 -15.71 -3.39
N VAL A 233 18.20 -15.86 -4.38
CA VAL A 233 17.00 -16.68 -4.27
C VAL A 233 17.41 -18.12 -4.02
N ASP A 234 16.86 -18.74 -2.97
CA ASP A 234 17.01 -20.18 -2.73
C ASP A 234 16.19 -20.95 -3.78
N LEU A 235 16.86 -21.36 -4.86
CA LEU A 235 16.22 -22.00 -6.02
C LEU A 235 15.53 -23.32 -5.68
N GLU A 236 15.99 -24.03 -4.64
CA GLU A 236 15.36 -25.28 -4.20
C GLU A 236 14.04 -25.00 -3.46
N LYS A 237 14.03 -24.04 -2.54
CA LYS A 237 12.79 -23.58 -1.88
C LYS A 237 11.82 -22.96 -2.89
N ALA A 238 12.31 -22.12 -3.80
CA ALA A 238 11.51 -21.54 -4.87
C ALA A 238 10.85 -22.63 -5.74
N GLY A 239 11.60 -23.67 -6.13
CA GLY A 239 11.05 -24.82 -6.87
C GLY A 239 9.93 -25.54 -6.11
N ARG A 240 10.11 -25.82 -4.81
CA ARG A 240 9.05 -26.41 -3.97
C ARG A 240 7.83 -25.49 -3.84
N CYS A 241 8.04 -24.19 -3.74
CA CYS A 241 6.98 -23.19 -3.70
C CYS A 241 6.18 -23.16 -5.01
N PHE A 242 6.85 -23.14 -6.17
CA PHE A 242 6.17 -23.22 -7.46
C PHE A 242 5.48 -24.55 -7.71
N GLN A 243 6.00 -25.66 -7.16
CA GLN A 243 5.28 -26.93 -7.18
C GLN A 243 3.94 -26.81 -6.43
N CYS A 244 3.91 -26.17 -5.27
CA CYS A 244 2.65 -25.89 -4.56
C CYS A 244 1.67 -25.06 -5.40
N VAL A 245 2.16 -24.03 -6.10
CA VAL A 245 1.33 -23.19 -6.98
C VAL A 245 0.78 -24.01 -8.15
N LEU A 246 1.60 -24.88 -8.74
CA LEU A 246 1.17 -25.79 -9.81
C LEU A 246 0.07 -26.74 -9.33
N ASP A 247 0.25 -27.36 -8.16
CA ASP A 247 -0.71 -28.32 -7.60
C ASP A 247 -2.04 -27.65 -7.22
N GLY A 248 -2.00 -26.39 -6.75
CA GLY A 248 -3.20 -25.62 -6.41
C GLY A 248 -3.88 -24.91 -7.59
N GLY A 249 -3.23 -24.89 -8.76
CA GLY A 249 -3.76 -24.31 -9.99
C GLY A 249 -4.00 -22.80 -9.92
N ALA A 250 -4.93 -22.31 -10.76
CA ALA A 250 -5.21 -20.88 -10.92
C ALA A 250 -5.59 -20.16 -9.60
N ALA A 251 -6.24 -20.87 -8.68
CA ALA A 251 -6.66 -20.32 -7.39
C ALA A 251 -5.50 -19.89 -6.49
N LEU A 252 -4.33 -20.52 -6.62
CA LEU A 252 -3.14 -20.15 -5.83
C LEU A 252 -2.20 -19.19 -6.56
N ARG A 253 -2.37 -18.97 -7.87
CA ARG A 253 -1.49 -18.06 -8.62
C ARG A 253 -1.60 -16.62 -8.12
N ALA A 254 -2.80 -16.17 -7.80
CA ALA A 254 -3.04 -14.80 -7.33
C ALA A 254 -2.82 -14.62 -5.81
N THR A 255 -2.37 -15.65 -5.09
CA THR A 255 -2.24 -15.62 -3.63
C THR A 255 -0.80 -15.86 -3.19
N THR A 256 -0.48 -15.51 -1.95
CA THR A 256 0.82 -15.79 -1.33
C THR A 256 0.82 -17.11 -0.55
N ALA A 257 -0.25 -17.92 -0.65
CA ALA A 257 -0.45 -19.11 0.18
C ALA A 257 0.75 -20.06 0.21
N CYS A 258 1.28 -20.39 -0.97
CA CYS A 258 2.43 -21.28 -1.07
C CYS A 258 3.72 -20.66 -0.54
N SER A 259 3.94 -19.36 -0.77
CA SER A 259 5.16 -18.69 -0.30
C SER A 259 5.20 -18.54 1.21
N GLU A 260 4.06 -18.29 1.86
CA GLU A 260 4.00 -18.16 3.32
C GLU A 260 4.38 -19.47 4.04
N CYS A 261 4.36 -20.62 3.35
CA CYS A 261 4.86 -21.89 3.90
C CYS A 261 6.39 -22.00 3.96
N PHE A 262 7.11 -21.13 3.24
CA PHE A 262 8.57 -21.11 3.20
C PHE A 262 9.16 -19.81 3.77
N PHE A 263 8.38 -18.73 3.78
CA PHE A 263 8.77 -17.40 4.23
C PHE A 263 7.86 -16.96 5.38
N SER A 264 8.29 -17.21 6.62
CA SER A 264 7.59 -16.67 7.78
C SER A 264 7.73 -15.16 7.84
N ARG A 265 6.61 -14.47 8.09
CA ARG A 265 6.59 -13.03 8.39
C ARG A 265 7.15 -12.70 9.76
N THR A 266 7.06 -13.63 10.71
CA THR A 266 7.58 -13.47 12.08
C THR A 266 9.05 -13.85 12.17
N GLY A 267 9.57 -14.56 11.16
CA GLY A 267 10.91 -15.15 11.14
C GLY A 267 10.99 -16.49 11.87
N ALA A 268 9.91 -16.95 12.49
CA ALA A 268 9.86 -18.26 13.12
C ALA A 268 9.78 -19.37 12.06
N PRO A 269 10.26 -20.59 12.37
CA PRO A 269 10.16 -21.70 11.42
C PRO A 269 8.68 -22.04 11.16
N VAL A 270 8.35 -22.32 9.90
CA VAL A 270 7.02 -22.83 9.50
C VAL A 270 7.11 -24.33 9.35
N ASP A 271 6.09 -25.05 9.82
CA ASP A 271 5.88 -26.47 9.50
C ASP A 271 5.48 -26.59 8.03
N ALA A 272 6.48 -26.54 7.14
CA ALA A 272 6.27 -26.45 5.70
C ALA A 272 5.43 -27.61 5.14
N PRO A 273 5.64 -28.90 5.52
CA PRO A 273 4.78 -29.99 5.06
C PRO A 273 3.30 -29.79 5.43
N ALA A 274 3.00 -29.44 6.68
CA ALA A 274 1.63 -29.23 7.13
C ALA A 274 1.01 -27.98 6.50
N CYS A 275 1.79 -26.89 6.38
CA CYS A 275 1.38 -25.68 5.70
C CYS A 275 1.02 -25.93 4.23
N LEU A 276 1.85 -26.68 3.51
CA LEU A 276 1.61 -27.04 2.11
C LEU A 276 0.35 -27.91 1.96
N ALA A 277 0.10 -28.83 2.90
CA ALA A 277 -1.13 -29.61 2.92
C ALA A 277 -2.37 -28.70 3.10
N CYS A 278 -2.30 -27.72 4.01
CA CYS A 278 -3.34 -26.71 4.19
C CYS A 278 -3.53 -25.85 2.92
N ALA A 279 -2.43 -25.32 2.35
CA ALA A 279 -2.47 -24.44 1.19
C ALA A 279 -3.00 -25.14 -0.08
N ARG A 280 -2.84 -26.46 -0.18
CA ARG A 280 -3.38 -27.28 -1.27
C ARG A 280 -4.80 -27.77 -1.01
N ASN A 281 -5.34 -27.62 0.20
CA ASN A 281 -6.65 -28.12 0.54
C ASN A 281 -7.75 -27.43 -0.26
N THR A 282 -8.32 -28.14 -1.24
CA THR A 282 -9.28 -27.55 -2.16
C THR A 282 -10.65 -27.26 -1.53
N SER A 283 -10.94 -27.81 -0.35
CA SER A 283 -12.17 -27.50 0.39
C SER A 283 -12.13 -26.10 1.01
N LEU A 284 -10.94 -25.50 1.16
CA LEU A 284 -10.79 -24.11 1.59
C LEU A 284 -10.96 -23.16 0.39
N PRO A 285 -11.62 -22.01 0.54
CA PRO A 285 -11.58 -20.93 -0.45
C PRO A 285 -10.14 -20.47 -0.72
N GLY A 286 -9.82 -20.05 -1.94
CA GLY A 286 -8.45 -19.63 -2.31
C GLY A 286 -7.86 -18.56 -1.39
N ALA A 287 -8.68 -17.62 -0.93
CA ALA A 287 -8.26 -16.60 0.04
C ALA A 287 -7.96 -17.16 1.43
N ALA A 288 -8.72 -18.15 1.91
CA ALA A 288 -8.46 -18.81 3.19
C ALA A 288 -7.13 -19.57 3.17
N ARG A 289 -6.78 -20.18 2.03
CA ARG A 289 -5.48 -20.85 1.85
C ARG A 289 -4.29 -19.92 2.04
N ALA A 290 -4.46 -18.61 1.79
CA ALA A 290 -3.41 -17.62 2.04
C ALA A 290 -3.06 -17.47 3.54
N GLY A 291 -3.97 -17.85 4.44
CA GLY A 291 -3.73 -17.84 5.88
C GLY A 291 -3.00 -19.07 6.42
N CYS A 292 -2.78 -20.12 5.62
CA CYS A 292 -2.17 -21.37 6.07
C CYS A 292 -0.77 -21.16 6.67
N GLY A 293 0.07 -20.32 6.04
CA GLY A 293 1.41 -20.01 6.57
C GLY A 293 1.35 -19.42 7.98
N ALA A 294 0.41 -18.51 8.23
CA ALA A 294 0.25 -17.89 9.53
C ALA A 294 -0.27 -18.87 10.60
N CYS A 295 -0.98 -19.94 10.24
CA CYS A 295 -1.45 -20.98 11.18
C CYS A 295 -0.41 -22.09 11.44
N HIS A 296 0.55 -22.27 10.55
CA HIS A 296 1.62 -23.27 10.65
C HIS A 296 2.97 -22.69 11.07
N ASP A 297 3.02 -21.40 11.36
CA ASP A 297 4.14 -20.74 11.99
C ASP A 297 4.38 -21.31 13.39
N ALA A 298 5.64 -21.53 13.79
CA ALA A 298 5.98 -22.07 15.10
C ALA A 298 5.60 -21.14 16.26
N SER A 299 5.30 -19.86 15.98
CA SER A 299 4.72 -18.95 16.97
C SER A 299 3.23 -19.19 17.22
N VAL A 300 2.56 -20.12 16.54
CA VAL A 300 1.13 -20.34 16.77
C VAL A 300 0.90 -21.23 18.01
N GLY A 301 0.24 -20.68 19.03
CA GLY A 301 -0.17 -21.38 20.24
C GLY A 301 -1.42 -22.25 20.06
N ASP A 302 -2.41 -21.77 19.30
CA ASP A 302 -3.67 -22.47 19.02
C ASP A 302 -3.84 -22.79 17.53
N ARG A 303 -3.09 -23.80 17.06
CA ARG A 303 -3.15 -24.23 15.65
C ARG A 303 -4.54 -24.72 15.24
N GLY A 304 -5.23 -25.42 16.15
CA GLY A 304 -6.57 -25.99 15.89
C GLY A 304 -7.63 -24.90 15.69
N GLY A 305 -7.65 -23.88 16.55
CA GLY A 305 -8.51 -22.71 16.40
C GLY A 305 -8.18 -21.91 15.14
N CYS A 306 -6.89 -21.75 14.81
CA CYS A 306 -6.47 -21.05 13.61
C CYS A 306 -7.04 -21.70 12.33
N LEU A 307 -6.87 -23.02 12.19
CA LEU A 307 -7.38 -23.77 11.04
C LEU A 307 -8.91 -23.77 10.99
N SER A 308 -9.57 -23.83 12.15
CA SER A 308 -11.04 -23.71 12.25
C SER A 308 -11.52 -22.32 11.79
N CYS A 309 -10.78 -21.27 12.12
CA CYS A 309 -11.03 -19.91 11.66
C CYS A 309 -10.89 -19.80 10.13
N LEU A 310 -9.87 -20.42 9.53
CA LEU A 310 -9.71 -20.46 8.06
C LEU A 310 -10.84 -21.23 7.36
N ALA A 311 -11.37 -22.27 7.98
CA ALA A 311 -12.50 -23.03 7.44
C ALA A 311 -13.84 -22.28 7.59
N ALA A 312 -13.93 -21.29 8.47
CA ALA A 312 -15.14 -20.52 8.69
C ALA A 312 -15.43 -19.57 7.51
N ARG A 313 -16.72 -19.32 7.25
CA ARG A 313 -17.22 -18.55 6.10
C ARG A 313 -16.64 -17.13 5.99
N GLY A 314 -16.18 -16.54 7.10
CA GLY A 314 -15.56 -15.21 7.16
C GLY A 314 -14.12 -15.14 6.63
N ALA A 315 -13.40 -16.26 6.54
CA ALA A 315 -12.03 -16.31 6.04
C ALA A 315 -11.89 -16.31 4.51
N GLY A 316 -13.00 -16.12 3.79
CA GLY A 316 -13.02 -15.99 2.33
C GLY A 316 -12.31 -14.75 1.77
N ALA A 317 -11.79 -13.88 2.64
CA ALA A 317 -10.96 -12.74 2.29
C ALA A 317 -9.54 -12.92 2.87
N ALA A 318 -8.52 -12.50 2.11
CA ALA A 318 -7.13 -12.68 2.49
C ALA A 318 -6.79 -12.01 3.83
N ASP A 319 -7.37 -10.83 4.11
CA ASP A 319 -7.16 -10.12 5.37
C ASP A 319 -7.68 -10.91 6.58
N THR A 320 -8.86 -11.53 6.46
CA THR A 320 -9.40 -12.38 7.52
C THR A 320 -8.55 -13.64 7.71
N ALA A 321 -8.08 -14.25 6.62
CA ALA A 321 -7.22 -15.43 6.68
C ALA A 321 -5.89 -15.15 7.39
N VAL A 322 -5.27 -14.01 7.10
CA VAL A 322 -4.05 -13.55 7.81
C VAL A 322 -4.36 -13.26 9.29
N ALA A 323 -5.51 -12.67 9.57
CA ALA A 323 -5.92 -12.34 10.94
C ALA A 323 -6.18 -13.57 11.82
N CYS A 324 -6.62 -14.71 11.24
CA CYS A 324 -6.73 -15.98 11.98
C CYS A 324 -5.39 -16.38 12.64
N GLY A 325 -4.27 -16.30 11.90
CA GLY A 325 -2.94 -16.56 12.46
C GLY A 325 -2.51 -15.57 13.53
N GLY A 326 -2.91 -14.30 13.40
CA GLY A 326 -2.67 -13.29 14.43
C GLY A 326 -3.44 -13.57 15.73
N CYS A 327 -4.69 -14.05 15.64
CA CYS A 327 -5.48 -14.47 16.81
C CYS A 327 -4.90 -15.70 17.55
N SER A 328 -3.98 -16.41 16.92
CA SER A 328 -3.40 -17.66 17.42
C SER A 328 -1.97 -17.50 17.96
N GLN A 329 -1.47 -16.26 18.04
CA GLN A 329 -0.12 -15.96 18.54
C GLN A 329 0.01 -16.26 20.05
N PRO A 330 1.22 -16.56 20.54
CA PRO A 330 1.43 -16.89 21.95
C PRO A 330 1.11 -15.67 22.79
N GLY A 331 0.43 -15.88 23.91
CA GLY A 331 0.00 -14.80 24.80
C GLY A 331 -1.34 -14.17 24.42
N LEU A 332 -1.96 -14.58 23.31
CA LEU A 332 -3.38 -14.31 23.03
C LEU A 332 -4.28 -15.51 23.34
N ASP A 333 -3.74 -16.60 23.88
CA ASP A 333 -4.46 -17.85 24.12
C ASP A 333 -5.72 -17.65 24.99
N GLN A 334 -5.65 -16.76 25.98
CA GLN A 334 -6.76 -16.42 26.87
C GLN A 334 -7.92 -15.68 26.17
N VAL A 335 -7.65 -15.07 25.01
CA VAL A 335 -8.58 -14.20 24.27
C VAL A 335 -8.81 -14.67 22.84
N ALA A 336 -8.27 -15.83 22.45
CA ALA A 336 -8.34 -16.35 21.08
C ALA A 336 -9.80 -16.53 20.63
N ALA A 337 -10.66 -17.09 21.48
CA ALA A 337 -12.08 -17.26 21.19
C ALA A 337 -12.80 -15.92 20.90
N GLN A 338 -12.47 -14.86 21.65
CA GLN A 338 -13.02 -13.52 21.42
C GLN A 338 -12.48 -12.91 20.12
N CYS A 339 -11.21 -13.16 19.82
CA CYS A 339 -10.56 -12.74 18.58
C CYS A 339 -11.22 -13.39 17.35
N TYR A 340 -11.43 -14.71 17.36
CA TYR A 340 -12.13 -15.40 16.28
C TYR A 340 -13.59 -14.94 16.16
N GLY A 341 -14.28 -14.72 17.28
CA GLY A 341 -15.63 -14.15 17.28
C GLY A 341 -15.67 -12.75 16.64
N CYS A 342 -14.67 -11.91 16.92
CA CYS A 342 -14.51 -10.61 16.29
C CYS A 342 -14.39 -10.74 14.77
N LEU A 343 -13.55 -11.65 14.27
CA LEU A 343 -13.36 -11.89 12.82
C LEU A 343 -14.64 -12.31 12.08
N GLN A 344 -15.61 -12.89 12.78
CA GLN A 344 -16.91 -13.25 12.21
C GLN A 344 -17.88 -12.07 12.11
N THR A 345 -17.63 -10.98 12.85
CA THR A 345 -18.56 -9.85 12.99
C THR A 345 -18.08 -8.57 12.29
N VAL A 346 -16.77 -8.41 12.10
CA VAL A 346 -16.18 -7.25 11.42
C VAL A 346 -16.05 -7.48 9.91
N PRO A 347 -16.11 -6.43 9.08
CA PRO A 347 -15.81 -6.56 7.67
C PRO A 347 -14.34 -6.99 7.46
N PRO A 348 -14.00 -7.71 6.37
CA PRO A 348 -12.64 -8.17 6.11
C PRO A 348 -11.57 -7.07 6.15
N THR A 349 -11.89 -5.88 5.67
CA THR A 349 -11.00 -4.71 5.69
C THR A 349 -10.64 -4.24 7.11
N SER A 350 -11.31 -4.75 8.14
CA SER A 350 -11.06 -4.47 9.56
C SER A 350 -10.60 -5.70 10.34
N ALA A 351 -10.43 -6.86 9.70
CA ALA A 351 -10.01 -8.11 10.34
C ALA A 351 -8.70 -7.97 11.13
N PHE A 352 -7.75 -7.17 10.61
CA PHE A 352 -6.47 -6.91 11.27
C PHE A 352 -6.62 -6.24 12.65
N ALA A 353 -7.74 -5.55 12.92
CA ALA A 353 -7.98 -4.94 14.22
C ALA A 353 -8.24 -6.03 15.27
N CYS A 354 -9.01 -7.07 14.92
CA CYS A 354 -9.25 -8.20 15.83
C CYS A 354 -7.93 -8.87 16.24
N SER A 355 -7.05 -9.17 15.28
CA SER A 355 -5.85 -9.98 15.52
C SER A 355 -4.69 -9.25 16.21
N ARG A 356 -4.83 -7.96 16.52
CA ARG A 356 -3.74 -7.16 17.09
C ARG A 356 -3.94 -6.81 18.57
N LEU A 357 -5.16 -6.88 19.09
CA LEU A 357 -5.46 -6.42 20.45
C LEU A 357 -4.81 -5.04 20.75
N GLY A 358 -4.95 -4.09 19.80
CA GLY A 358 -4.35 -2.75 19.88
C GLY A 358 -2.84 -2.66 19.65
N GLN A 359 -2.13 -3.77 19.38
CA GLN A 359 -0.70 -3.74 19.05
C GLN A 359 -0.45 -3.02 17.71
N LEU A 360 0.43 -2.02 17.75
CA LEU A 360 1.03 -1.45 16.55
C LEU A 360 2.25 -2.27 16.14
N PRO A 361 2.57 -2.40 14.84
CA PRO A 361 3.75 -3.14 14.39
C PRO A 361 5.02 -2.61 15.08
N GLY A 362 5.78 -3.52 15.69
CA GLY A 362 7.02 -3.18 16.40
C GLY A 362 6.84 -2.60 17.81
N ARG A 363 5.63 -2.61 18.37
CA ARG A 363 5.38 -2.25 19.78
C ARG A 363 4.84 -3.45 20.54
N ALA A 364 5.34 -3.63 21.76
CA ALA A 364 4.78 -4.61 22.68
C ALA A 364 3.30 -4.28 22.96
N PRO A 365 2.45 -5.28 23.24
CA PRO A 365 1.11 -5.04 23.74
C PRO A 365 1.14 -4.16 24.99
N HIS A 366 0.10 -3.34 25.15
CA HIS A 366 -0.15 -2.67 26.43
C HIS A 366 -0.18 -3.74 27.54
N PRO A 367 0.46 -3.52 28.70
CA PRO A 367 0.52 -4.53 29.77
C PRO A 367 -0.87 -5.03 30.19
N ASP A 368 -1.87 -4.14 30.14
CA ASP A 368 -3.25 -4.47 30.47
C ASP A 368 -4.12 -4.89 29.27
N ALA A 369 -3.54 -5.11 28.08
CA ALA A 369 -4.31 -5.39 26.87
C ALA A 369 -5.22 -6.62 27.03
N LEU A 370 -4.74 -7.67 27.70
CA LEU A 370 -5.50 -8.87 27.97
C LEU A 370 -6.71 -8.60 28.88
N ALA A 371 -6.54 -7.80 29.94
CA ALA A 371 -7.63 -7.43 30.84
C ALA A 371 -8.69 -6.55 30.16
N LEU A 372 -8.29 -5.77 29.14
CA LEU A 372 -9.20 -4.91 28.37
C LEU A 372 -9.80 -5.61 27.14
N ALA A 373 -9.38 -6.83 26.81
CA ALA A 373 -9.78 -7.53 25.59
C ALA A 373 -11.30 -7.65 25.39
N PRO A 374 -12.12 -8.00 26.41
CA PRO A 374 -13.57 -8.08 26.23
C PRO A 374 -14.19 -6.75 25.79
N MET A 375 -13.71 -5.63 26.35
CA MET A 375 -14.18 -4.28 25.98
C MET A 375 -13.65 -3.85 24.62
N TYR A 376 -12.43 -4.25 24.28
CA TYR A 376 -11.86 -4.01 22.95
C TYR A 376 -12.68 -4.69 21.85
N TYR A 377 -12.97 -5.99 21.99
CA TYR A 377 -13.77 -6.70 21.00
C TYR A 377 -15.23 -6.22 20.96
N SER A 378 -15.80 -5.84 22.11
CA SER A 378 -17.12 -5.18 22.15
C SER A 378 -17.11 -3.85 21.39
N CYS A 379 -16.07 -3.03 21.56
CA CYS A 379 -15.87 -1.80 20.80
C CYS A 379 -15.78 -2.07 19.29
N LEU A 380 -15.01 -3.07 18.86
CA LEU A 380 -14.89 -3.44 17.45
C LEU A 380 -16.24 -3.88 16.85
N ALA A 381 -17.00 -4.71 17.58
CA ALA A 381 -18.32 -5.14 17.15
C ALA A 381 -19.32 -3.97 17.04
N ALA A 382 -19.29 -3.03 17.99
CA ALA A 382 -20.14 -1.84 17.98
C ALA A 382 -19.80 -0.87 16.83
N THR A 383 -18.52 -0.79 16.45
CA THR A 383 -18.02 0.15 15.45
C THR A 383 -17.99 -0.40 14.03
N ARG A 384 -18.46 -1.64 13.80
CA ARG A 384 -18.47 -2.31 12.49
C ARG A 384 -19.17 -1.51 11.37
N ALA A 385 -20.14 -0.67 11.73
CA ALA A 385 -20.91 0.17 10.80
C ALA A 385 -20.45 1.64 10.77
N SER A 386 -19.48 2.02 11.61
CA SER A 386 -18.98 3.39 11.68
C SER A 386 -18.10 3.71 10.48
N ALA A 387 -18.25 4.90 9.89
CA ALA A 387 -17.39 5.36 8.80
C ALA A 387 -15.91 5.48 9.20
N SER A 388 -15.63 5.87 10.46
CA SER A 388 -14.27 5.91 11.01
C SER A 388 -13.67 4.51 11.28
N GLY A 389 -14.48 3.46 11.24
CA GLY A 389 -14.05 2.07 11.33
C GLY A 389 -13.50 1.61 12.68
N ALA A 390 -12.86 0.44 12.65
CA ALA A 390 -12.30 -0.30 13.79
C ALA A 390 -11.01 0.30 14.38
N GLY A 391 -10.34 1.21 13.66
CA GLY A 391 -9.03 1.74 14.05
C GLY A 391 -9.05 2.48 15.39
N ASP A 392 -10.16 3.16 15.70
CA ASP A 392 -10.31 4.00 16.89
C ASP A 392 -10.29 3.19 18.20
N CYS A 393 -10.80 1.96 18.18
CA CYS A 393 -10.72 1.06 19.34
C CYS A 393 -9.25 0.72 19.66
N GLY A 394 -8.39 0.64 18.64
CA GLY A 394 -6.94 0.44 18.82
C GLY A 394 -6.29 1.63 19.49
N SER A 395 -6.62 2.86 19.05
CA SER A 395 -6.14 4.09 19.68
C SER A 395 -6.55 4.20 21.14
N ALA A 396 -7.79 3.82 21.49
CA ALA A 396 -8.27 3.77 22.86
C ALA A 396 -7.50 2.75 23.73
N LEU A 397 -7.20 1.58 23.19
CA LEU A 397 -6.45 0.54 23.88
C LEU A 397 -4.95 0.90 24.07
N ALA A 398 -4.39 1.73 23.19
CA ALA A 398 -3.00 2.17 23.27
C ALA A 398 -2.72 3.23 24.35
N ILE A 399 -3.75 3.73 25.05
CA ILE A 399 -3.59 4.73 26.12
C ILE A 399 -2.83 4.10 27.30
N PRO A 400 -1.70 4.67 27.76
CA PRO A 400 -0.80 4.06 28.76
C PRO A 400 -1.33 4.16 30.20
N ARG A 401 -2.65 4.03 30.40
CA ARG A 401 -3.34 4.03 31.70
C ARG A 401 -4.61 3.18 31.61
N PHE A 402 -4.64 2.06 32.31
CA PHE A 402 -5.77 1.12 32.35
C PHE A 402 -7.15 1.80 32.46
N ALA A 403 -7.30 2.67 33.46
CA ALA A 403 -8.56 3.35 33.74
C ALA A 403 -9.03 4.23 32.56
N TYR A 404 -8.09 4.84 31.84
CA TYR A 404 -8.38 5.76 30.73
C TYR A 404 -8.65 4.96 29.46
N ALA A 405 -7.85 3.93 29.17
CA ALA A 405 -8.10 3.01 28.06
C ALA A 405 -9.48 2.35 28.18
N ARG A 406 -9.83 1.87 29.39
CA ARG A 406 -11.17 1.34 29.70
C ARG A 406 -12.29 2.32 29.38
N ARG A 407 -12.14 3.58 29.82
CA ARG A 407 -13.15 4.62 29.58
C ARG A 407 -13.24 5.01 28.11
N ALA A 408 -12.10 5.12 27.42
CA ALA A 408 -12.05 5.39 26.00
C ALA A 408 -12.74 4.29 25.17
N LEU A 409 -12.51 3.02 25.50
CA LEU A 409 -13.17 1.87 24.86
C LEU A 409 -14.68 1.88 25.11
N ALA A 410 -15.11 2.18 26.34
CA ALA A 410 -16.52 2.31 26.68
C ALA A 410 -17.19 3.46 25.91
N CYS A 411 -16.57 4.64 25.91
CA CYS A 411 -17.01 5.83 25.14
C CYS A 411 -17.19 5.48 23.66
N ARG A 412 -16.19 4.82 23.04
CA ARG A 412 -16.26 4.47 21.63
C ARG A 412 -17.34 3.44 21.34
N GLY A 413 -17.48 2.44 22.21
CA GLY A 413 -18.48 1.37 22.06
C GLY A 413 -19.92 1.84 22.20
N THR A 414 -20.18 2.92 22.94
CA THR A 414 -21.56 3.42 23.19
C THR A 414 -22.02 4.47 22.19
N LEU A 415 -21.12 5.35 21.72
CA LEU A 415 -21.54 6.57 21.03
C LEU A 415 -21.95 6.39 19.57
N GLY A 416 -21.60 5.28 18.91
CA GLY A 416 -22.11 4.88 17.57
C GLY A 416 -21.94 5.90 16.42
N THR A 417 -21.28 7.03 16.66
CA THR A 417 -21.17 8.21 15.78
C THR A 417 -19.74 8.36 15.27
N GLU A 418 -19.53 9.15 14.21
CA GLU A 418 -18.19 9.46 13.69
C GLU A 418 -17.33 10.22 14.70
N SER A 419 -17.96 11.12 15.48
CA SER A 419 -17.29 11.89 16.55
C SER A 419 -16.70 10.99 17.64
N ALA A 420 -17.21 9.77 17.82
CA ALA A 420 -16.67 8.84 18.81
C ALA A 420 -15.25 8.36 18.49
N SER A 421 -14.76 8.56 17.26
CA SER A 421 -13.34 8.36 16.91
C SER A 421 -12.39 9.15 17.82
N PHE A 422 -12.87 10.26 18.40
CA PHE A 422 -12.11 11.13 19.30
C PHE A 422 -12.16 10.72 20.79
N CYS A 423 -12.82 9.61 21.16
CA CYS A 423 -12.85 9.13 22.54
C CYS A 423 -11.44 8.93 23.13
N ALA A 424 -10.48 8.48 22.31
CA ALA A 424 -9.09 8.33 22.76
C ALA A 424 -8.42 9.68 23.09
N HIS A 425 -8.79 10.76 22.39
CA HIS A 425 -8.31 12.11 22.69
C HIS A 425 -8.92 12.68 23.96
N CYS A 426 -10.21 12.43 24.22
CA CYS A 426 -10.86 12.86 25.47
C CYS A 426 -10.20 12.22 26.69
N TRP A 427 -9.88 10.93 26.60
CA TRP A 427 -9.26 10.15 27.67
C TRP A 427 -7.73 10.09 27.58
N SER A 428 -7.08 11.12 27.03
CA SER A 428 -5.62 11.24 27.04
C SER A 428 -5.09 11.42 28.46
N PRO A 429 -3.94 10.83 28.85
CA PRO A 429 -3.33 11.00 30.17
C PRO A 429 -3.00 12.46 30.54
N ALA A 430 -2.92 13.35 29.54
CA ALA A 430 -2.69 14.78 29.73
C ALA A 430 -3.93 15.56 30.16
N LYS A 431 -5.14 14.99 30.07
CA LYS A 431 -6.39 15.63 30.46
C LYS A 431 -6.83 15.15 31.86
N PRO A 432 -7.25 16.05 32.76
CA PRO A 432 -7.84 15.65 34.03
C PRO A 432 -9.19 14.94 33.80
N PRO A 433 -9.60 14.02 34.70
CA PRO A 433 -10.83 13.21 34.53
C PRO A 433 -12.09 14.04 34.28
N GLU A 434 -12.22 15.20 34.90
CA GLU A 434 -13.37 16.10 34.75
C GLU A 434 -13.46 16.65 33.32
N MET A 435 -12.31 17.01 32.73
CA MET A 435 -12.22 17.48 31.35
C MET A 435 -12.47 16.32 30.36
N ALA A 436 -11.96 15.13 30.64
CA ALA A 436 -12.20 13.94 29.84
C ALA A 436 -13.71 13.60 29.77
N GLN A 437 -14.41 13.67 30.91
CA GLN A 437 -15.86 13.46 30.98
C GLN A 437 -16.65 14.56 30.27
N ALA A 438 -16.23 15.83 30.41
CA ALA A 438 -16.85 16.94 29.69
C ALA A 438 -16.72 16.75 28.17
N CYS A 439 -15.53 16.33 27.72
CA CYS A 439 -15.25 16.00 26.32
C CYS A 439 -16.13 14.84 25.82
N GLU A 440 -16.22 13.73 26.55
CA GLU A 440 -17.09 12.58 26.20
C GLU A 440 -18.57 12.99 26.09
N ARG A 441 -19.09 13.77 27.06
CA ARG A 441 -20.47 14.29 27.00
C ARG A 441 -20.70 15.18 25.78
N CYS A 442 -19.69 15.92 25.36
CA CYS A 442 -19.74 16.78 24.17
C CYS A 442 -19.78 15.93 22.89
N LEU A 443 -18.92 14.90 22.79
CA LEU A 443 -18.94 13.95 21.68
C LEU A 443 -20.31 13.27 21.53
N GLY A 444 -20.93 12.86 22.64
CA GLY A 444 -22.25 12.22 22.60
C GLY A 444 -23.42 13.10 22.15
N ARG A 445 -23.22 14.42 22.10
CA ARG A 445 -24.22 15.38 21.59
C ARG A 445 -23.99 15.78 20.14
N THR A 446 -22.88 15.35 19.54
CA THR A 446 -22.41 15.91 18.28
C THR A 446 -22.21 14.81 17.22
N PRO A 447 -22.90 14.91 16.08
CA PRO A 447 -22.86 13.84 15.07
C PRO A 447 -21.65 13.88 14.11
N TYR A 448 -20.89 14.99 14.05
CA TYR A 448 -19.88 15.23 13.00
C TYR A 448 -18.50 15.69 13.52
N GLU A 449 -17.49 15.54 12.66
CA GLU A 449 -16.08 15.90 12.89
C GLU A 449 -15.87 17.38 13.23
N SER A 450 -16.70 18.31 12.73
CA SER A 450 -16.60 19.74 13.05
C SER A 450 -16.77 20.02 14.55
N ALA A 451 -17.48 19.14 15.26
CA ALA A 451 -17.64 19.24 16.70
C ALA A 451 -16.38 18.90 17.50
N PHE A 452 -15.38 18.25 16.88
CA PHE A 452 -14.10 17.99 17.51
C PHE A 452 -13.43 19.30 17.93
N THR A 453 -13.41 20.29 17.03
CA THR A 453 -12.80 21.59 17.32
C THR A 453 -13.51 22.26 18.50
N ASP A 454 -14.83 22.19 18.50
CA ASP A 454 -15.68 22.79 19.52
C ASP A 454 -15.60 22.05 20.87
N CYS A 455 -15.41 20.72 20.87
CA CYS A 455 -15.38 19.91 22.09
C CYS A 455 -13.98 19.71 22.68
N VAL A 456 -12.93 19.64 21.84
CA VAL A 456 -11.58 19.24 22.25
C VAL A 456 -10.65 20.45 22.42
N PHE A 457 -10.83 21.51 21.63
CA PHE A 457 -9.97 22.70 21.65
C PHE A 457 -10.63 23.92 22.26
N SER A 458 -11.96 23.97 22.37
CA SER A 458 -12.61 24.95 23.24
C SER A 458 -12.30 24.58 24.68
N ASN A 459 -11.19 25.12 25.20
CA ASN A 459 -10.86 25.11 26.62
C ASN A 459 -12.16 25.35 27.40
N GLY A 460 -12.49 24.49 28.37
CA GLY A 460 -13.77 24.44 29.09
C GLY A 460 -14.18 25.71 29.87
N ALA A 461 -14.20 26.85 29.21
CA ALA A 461 -14.76 28.10 29.67
C ALA A 461 -16.28 28.01 29.49
N GLY A 462 -16.95 27.41 30.47
CA GLY A 462 -18.28 27.81 30.90
C GLY A 462 -19.34 27.97 29.81
N GLY A 463 -19.60 26.93 29.02
CA GLY A 463 -20.84 26.82 28.23
C GLY A 463 -22.06 26.61 29.14
N GLY A 464 -22.37 27.61 29.98
CA GLY A 464 -23.67 27.77 30.62
C GLY A 464 -24.72 27.90 29.53
N GLY A 465 -25.80 27.14 29.67
CA GLY A 465 -26.79 26.93 28.63
C GLY A 465 -27.38 28.21 28.02
N ARG A 466 -27.56 28.17 26.70
CA ARG A 466 -28.74 28.74 26.05
C ARG A 466 -29.56 27.60 25.46
N ALA A 467 -30.23 26.88 26.35
CA ALA A 467 -31.51 26.27 26.05
C ALA A 467 -32.56 27.26 26.58
N GLY A 468 -33.29 27.92 25.69
CA GLY A 468 -34.34 28.87 26.07
C GLY A 468 -34.90 29.61 24.87
N GLY A 469 -36.05 29.17 24.38
CA GLY A 469 -36.81 29.91 23.36
C GLY A 469 -37.79 29.10 22.53
N SER A 470 -38.67 28.32 23.16
CA SER A 470 -39.92 27.91 22.51
C SER A 470 -40.81 29.14 22.37
N GLY A 471 -41.16 29.50 21.14
CA GLY A 471 -42.16 30.51 20.81
C GLY A 471 -43.10 29.95 19.76
N SER A 472 -44.15 29.25 20.22
CA SER A 472 -45.33 28.97 19.40
C SER A 472 -46.04 30.29 19.09
N GLY A 473 -46.17 30.63 17.82
CA GLY A 473 -46.90 31.79 17.34
C GLY A 473 -47.50 31.49 15.97
N SER A 474 -48.76 31.08 15.97
CA SER A 474 -49.62 30.99 14.79
C SER A 474 -49.83 32.40 14.21
N GLY A 475 -49.72 32.57 12.90
CA GLY A 475 -50.08 33.82 12.22
C GLY A 475 -49.78 33.76 10.72
N GLY A 476 -50.85 33.80 9.90
CA GLY A 476 -50.77 33.69 8.45
C GLY A 476 -50.37 34.97 7.70
N GLY A 477 -50.40 34.86 6.37
CA GLY A 477 -50.17 35.93 5.37
C GLY A 477 -49.10 35.49 4.36
N SER A 478 -49.43 34.95 3.19
CA SER A 478 -49.88 35.68 1.98
C SER A 478 -49.09 36.97 1.74
N GLY A 479 -48.25 37.00 0.69
CA GLY A 479 -47.55 38.20 0.26
C GLY A 479 -46.55 37.97 -0.87
N SER A 480 -46.98 38.30 -2.08
CA SER A 480 -46.25 38.30 -3.36
C SER A 480 -45.26 39.46 -3.50
N GLY A 481 -44.31 39.34 -4.44
CA GLY A 481 -43.48 40.44 -5.00
C GLY A 481 -41.98 40.12 -4.91
N GLY A 482 -41.13 40.24 -5.93
CA GLY A 482 -41.17 41.02 -7.16
C GLY A 482 -39.98 42.00 -7.18
N GLY A 483 -39.13 41.97 -8.21
CA GLY A 483 -38.04 42.94 -8.50
C GLY A 483 -36.63 42.32 -8.31
N SER A 484 -35.72 42.16 -9.27
CA SER A 484 -35.28 42.93 -10.46
C SER A 484 -34.47 44.21 -10.15
N GLY A 485 -33.21 44.23 -10.62
CA GLY A 485 -32.27 45.36 -10.67
C GLY A 485 -30.83 44.83 -10.45
N GLY A 486 -29.87 44.83 -11.39
CA GLY A 486 -29.44 45.92 -12.29
C GLY A 486 -28.64 46.94 -11.47
N SER A 487 -27.45 47.45 -11.79
CA SER A 487 -26.47 47.33 -12.87
C SER A 487 -25.19 48.03 -12.37
N SER A 488 -24.09 47.85 -13.12
CA SER A 488 -23.09 48.88 -13.47
C SER A 488 -22.14 49.51 -12.44
N GLY A 489 -20.85 49.47 -12.78
CA GLY A 489 -20.06 50.71 -12.93
C GLY A 489 -18.76 50.77 -12.14
N GLY A 490 -17.63 51.05 -12.81
CA GLY A 490 -16.46 51.62 -12.16
C GLY A 490 -15.11 51.34 -12.82
N ASP A 491 -14.86 51.92 -14.01
CA ASP A 491 -13.52 52.21 -14.51
C ASP A 491 -12.75 53.16 -13.58
N GLY A 492 -11.42 53.03 -13.48
CA GLY A 492 -10.59 53.96 -12.71
C GLY A 492 -9.10 53.76 -12.89
N ARG A 493 -8.53 54.56 -13.79
CA ARG A 493 -7.13 54.66 -14.22
C ARG A 493 -6.14 55.18 -13.15
N GLN A 494 -4.87 54.90 -13.45
CA GLN A 494 -3.65 55.74 -13.34
C GLN A 494 -2.71 55.62 -12.12
N SER A 495 -1.47 55.31 -12.51
CA SER A 495 -0.10 55.40 -11.98
C SER A 495 0.20 56.51 -10.95
N PRO A 496 1.34 56.44 -10.24
CA PRO A 496 2.69 56.64 -10.82
C PRO A 496 3.49 55.37 -11.14
#